data_AF-W1YJV7-F1
#
_entry.id   AF-W1YJV7-F1
#
_cell.length_a   1.000
_cell.length_b   1.000
_cell.length_c   1.000
_cell.angle_alpha   90.00
_cell.angle_beta   90.00
_cell.angle_gamma   90.00
#
_symmetry.space_group_name_H-M   'P 1'
#
loop_
_entity.id
_entity.type
_entity.pdbx_description
1 polymer ?
#
loop_
_entity_poly.entity_id
_entity_poly.type
_entity_poly.pdbx_seq_one_letter_code
_entity_poly.pdbx_strand_id
1 'polypeptide(L)' 'QPYDSDADWVITGVPFDMATSGRAGGRHGPAAIRQVSTNLAWEHNRFPWNFDMRERLNVVDCGDLVYAFGDIGVMSE' A
#
# COMPACT_ATOMS: atom_id res chain seq x y z
N GLN A 1 14.43 -3.04 7.01
CA GLN A 1 13.48 -2.11 6.34
C GLN A 1 13.10 -2.73 5.00
N PRO A 2 12.09 -2.27 4.23
CA PRO A 2 11.73 -2.91 2.96
C PRO A 2 12.91 -3.06 1.98
N TYR A 3 13.92 -2.20 2.06
CA TYR A 3 15.15 -2.28 1.26
C TYR A 3 16.11 -3.43 1.63
N ASP A 4 15.92 -4.08 2.78
CA ASP A 4 16.69 -5.27 3.20
C ASP A 4 15.91 -6.58 2.99
N SER A 5 14.70 -6.49 2.41
CA SER A 5 13.82 -7.64 2.22
C SER A 5 14.22 -8.45 0.97
N ASP A 6 14.02 -9.76 1.04
CA ASP A 6 14.08 -10.69 -0.10
C ASP A 6 12.75 -10.79 -0.87
N ALA A 7 11.84 -9.83 -0.67
CA ALA A 7 10.55 -9.80 -1.34
C ALA A 7 10.70 -9.45 -2.83
N ASP A 8 9.95 -10.16 -3.66
CA ASP A 8 9.77 -9.81 -5.07
C ASP A 8 8.90 -8.56 -5.22
N TRP A 9 8.01 -8.32 -4.25
CA TRP A 9 7.08 -7.21 -4.29
C TRP A 9 6.85 -6.57 -2.93
N VAL A 10 6.97 -5.24 -2.89
CA VAL A 10 6.78 -4.42 -1.68
C VAL A 10 5.57 -3.52 -1.87
N ILE A 11 4.61 -3.62 -0.95
CA ILE A 11 3.45 -2.74 -0.87
C ILE A 11 3.72 -1.69 0.22
N THR A 12 3.61 -0.42 -0.15
CA THR A 12 3.70 0.71 0.78
C THR A 12 2.56 1.69 0.54
N GLY A 13 2.05 2.28 1.61
CA GLY A 13 1.08 3.36 1.53
C GLY A 13 1.75 4.72 1.63
N VAL A 14 1.23 5.69 0.88
CA VAL A 14 1.58 7.11 1.02
C VAL A 14 0.31 7.86 1.42
N PRO A 15 0.03 7.99 2.73
CA PRO A 15 -1.21 8.58 3.21
C PRO A 15 -1.15 10.11 3.12
N PHE A 16 -1.26 10.67 1.91
CA PHE A 16 -1.11 12.10 1.63
C PHE A 16 -2.26 12.67 0.79
N ASP A 17 -2.78 13.83 1.17
CA ASP A 17 -3.81 14.56 0.41
C ASP A 17 -3.66 16.09 0.45
N MET A 18 -2.54 16.63 0.96
CA MET A 18 -2.36 18.09 1.08
C MET A 18 -2.21 18.79 -0.28
N ALA A 19 -1.88 18.06 -1.35
CA ALA A 19 -1.86 18.57 -2.72
C ALA A 19 -3.25 18.62 -3.39
N THR A 20 -4.32 18.18 -2.71
CA THR A 20 -5.68 18.25 -3.26
C THR A 20 -6.25 19.67 -3.12
N SER A 21 -6.91 20.17 -4.16
CA SER A 21 -7.47 21.53 -4.20
C SER A 21 -8.96 21.62 -3.86
N GLY A 22 -9.64 20.48 -3.67
CA GLY A 22 -11.09 20.42 -3.50
C GLY A 22 -11.55 19.45 -2.42
N ARG A 23 -11.40 18.14 -2.67
CA ARG A 23 -11.88 17.10 -1.75
C ARG A 23 -10.70 16.39 -1.09
N ALA A 24 -10.57 16.61 0.23
CA ALA A 24 -9.65 15.85 1.07
C ALA A 24 -10.15 14.42 1.30
N GLY A 25 -9.26 13.55 1.81
CA GLY A 25 -9.59 12.17 2.20
C GLY A 25 -8.66 11.11 1.60
N GLY A 26 -7.88 11.47 0.58
CA GLY A 26 -6.92 10.55 -0.07
C GLY A 26 -5.92 9.93 0.93
N ARG A 27 -5.59 10.63 2.01
CA ARG A 27 -4.71 10.11 3.07
C ARG A 27 -5.23 8.84 3.75
N HIS A 28 -6.54 8.59 3.73
CA HIS A 28 -7.15 7.38 4.31
C HIS A 28 -7.14 6.20 3.33
N GLY A 29 -6.79 6.44 2.07
CA GLY A 29 -6.79 5.44 1.00
C GLY A 29 -5.99 4.17 1.33
N PRO A 30 -4.72 4.25 1.74
CA PRO A 30 -3.92 3.05 2.02
C PRO A 30 -4.55 2.15 3.08
N ALA A 31 -5.01 2.71 4.20
CA ALA A 31 -5.68 1.95 5.26
C ALA A 31 -7.01 1.34 4.77
N ALA A 32 -7.81 2.10 4.01
CA ALA A 32 -9.07 1.61 3.44
C ALA A 32 -8.87 0.46 2.45
N ILE A 33 -7.84 0.55 1.59
CA ILE A 33 -7.48 -0.51 0.64
C ILE A 33 -7.09 -1.78 1.40
N ARG A 34 -6.25 -1.67 2.44
CA ARG A 34 -5.85 -2.82 3.28
C ARG A 34 -7.04 -3.47 3.99
N GLN A 35 -7.99 -2.67 4.47
CA GLN A 35 -9.20 -3.21 5.10
C GLN A 35 -10.04 -4.00 4.09
N VAL A 36 -10.31 -3.43 2.91
CA VAL A 36 -11.19 -4.07 1.92
C VAL A 36 -10.53 -5.25 1.21
N SER A 37 -9.19 -5.29 1.12
CA SER A 37 -8.45 -6.38 0.46
C SER A 37 -8.61 -7.72 1.17
N THR A 38 -9.03 -7.74 2.44
CA THR A 38 -9.40 -8.96 3.16
C THR A 38 -10.49 -9.76 2.45
N ASN A 39 -11.39 -9.10 1.71
CA ASN A 39 -12.41 -9.74 0.88
C ASN A 39 -11.83 -10.55 -0.28
N LEU A 40 -10.57 -10.34 -0.64
CA LEU A 40 -9.87 -11.09 -1.70
C LEU A 40 -8.96 -12.19 -1.11
N ALA A 41 -8.65 -12.13 0.18
CA ALA A 41 -7.63 -12.99 0.80
C ALA A 41 -8.06 -14.46 0.98
N TRP A 42 -9.37 -14.72 0.98
CA TRP A 42 -9.92 -16.07 1.16
C TRP A 42 -9.91 -16.90 -0.14
N GLU A 43 -9.85 -16.25 -1.31
CA GLU A 43 -9.77 -16.95 -2.59
C GLU A 43 -8.35 -17.49 -2.79
N HIS A 44 -8.22 -18.78 -3.15
CA HIS A 44 -6.93 -19.33 -3.57
C HIS A 44 -6.46 -18.70 -4.89
N ASN A 45 -7.25 -18.93 -5.93
CA ASN A 45 -6.99 -18.38 -7.25
C ASN A 45 -7.99 -17.26 -7.50
N ARG A 46 -7.52 -16.02 -7.45
CA ARG A 46 -8.36 -14.86 -7.75
C ARG A 46 -8.77 -14.89 -9.22
N PHE A 47 -10.08 -14.91 -9.52
CA PHE A 47 -10.54 -14.88 -10.92
C PHE A 47 -9.97 -13.66 -11.68
N PRO A 48 -9.48 -13.81 -12.94
CA PRO A 48 -9.56 -14.99 -13.81
C PRO A 48 -8.33 -15.91 -13.74
N TRP A 49 -7.45 -15.73 -12.76
CA TRP A 49 -6.21 -16.49 -12.67
C TRP A 49 -6.49 -17.94 -12.30
N ASN A 50 -5.69 -18.85 -12.86
CA ASN A 50 -5.72 -20.29 -12.56
C ASN A 50 -4.59 -20.70 -11.61
N PHE A 51 -3.99 -19.74 -10.91
CA PHE A 51 -2.91 -19.96 -9.95
C PHE A 51 -3.08 -19.09 -8.72
N ASP A 52 -2.45 -19.51 -7.63
CA ASP A 52 -2.38 -18.76 -6.39
C ASP A 52 -1.18 -17.80 -6.44
N MET A 53 -1.43 -16.50 -6.27
CA MET A 53 -0.35 -15.50 -6.31
C MET A 53 0.67 -15.71 -5.17
N ARG A 54 0.23 -16.24 -4.03
CA ARG A 54 1.06 -16.46 -2.84
C ARG A 54 2.11 -17.55 -3.04
N GLU A 55 1.91 -18.43 -4.02
CA GLU A 55 2.87 -19.47 -4.39
C GLU A 55 3.91 -18.98 -5.41
N ARG A 56 3.72 -17.80 -6.00
CA ARG A 56 4.56 -17.29 -7.09
C ARG A 56 5.33 -16.02 -6.77
N LEU A 57 4.91 -15.27 -5.75
CA LEU A 57 5.48 -13.99 -5.37
C LEU A 57 5.69 -13.94 -3.87
N ASN A 58 6.92 -13.63 -3.44
CA ASN A 58 7.19 -13.21 -2.08
C ASN A 58 6.78 -11.74 -1.94
N VAL A 59 5.64 -11.49 -1.30
CA VAL A 59 5.06 -10.14 -1.16
C VAL A 59 5.13 -9.70 0.31
N VAL A 60 5.59 -8.48 0.53
CA VAL A 60 5.59 -7.84 1.86
C VAL A 60 4.80 -6.54 1.83
N ASP A 61 4.04 -6.28 2.90
CA ASP A 61 3.46 -4.97 3.19
C ASP A 61 4.35 -4.26 4.22
N CYS A 62 5.00 -3.16 3.83
CA CYS A 62 5.89 -2.40 4.70
C CYS A 62 5.20 -1.25 5.44
N GLY A 63 3.87 -1.18 5.39
CA GLY A 63 3.10 -0.15 6.07
C GLY A 63 3.07 1.17 5.31
N ASP A 64 3.03 2.28 6.04
CA ASP A 64 2.88 3.62 5.48
C ASP A 64 4.16 4.44 5.63
N LEU A 65 4.43 5.28 4.62
CA LEU A 65 5.50 6.27 4.68
C LEU A 65 5.21 7.24 5.82
N VAL A 66 6.14 7.31 6.77
CA VAL A 66 6.11 8.28 7.87
C VAL A 66 6.77 9.57 7.40
N TYR A 67 6.03 10.67 7.45
CA TYR A 67 6.52 12.00 7.09
C TYR A 67 5.96 13.07 8.04
N ALA A 68 6.62 14.21 8.11
CA ALA A 68 6.17 15.34 8.93
C ALA A 68 4.95 16.03 8.31
N PHE A 69 3.87 16.16 9.08
CA PHE A 69 2.68 16.89 8.63
C PHE A 69 2.93 18.40 8.60
N GLY A 70 2.41 19.07 7.57
CA GLY A 70 2.43 20.54 7.50
C GLY A 70 3.71 21.15 6.92
N ASP A 71 4.72 20.35 6.61
CA ASP A 71 5.92 20.78 5.89
C ASP A 71 6.14 19.89 4.65
N ILE A 72 5.85 20.46 3.48
CA ILE A 72 5.97 19.75 2.20
C ILE A 72 7.44 19.65 1.76
N GLY A 73 8.30 20.59 2.16
CA GLY A 73 9.71 20.59 1.77
C GLY A 73 10.43 19.35 2.31
N VAL A 74 10.14 19.00 3.57
CA VAL A 74 10.68 17.81 4.24
C VAL A 74 10.15 16.49 3.65
N MET A 75 9.07 16.51 2.85
CA MET A 75 8.59 15.32 2.13
C MET A 75 9.36 15.04 0.84
N SER A 76 9.93 16.07 0.22
CA SER A 76 10.65 15.96 -1.07
C SER A 76 12.15 15.66 -0.93
N GLU A 77 12.66 15.70 0.30
CA GLU A 77 14.05 15.39 0.67
C GLU A 77 14.17 13.98 1.25
#